data_AF-A0AAV5AYM7-F1
#
_entry.id   AF-A0AAV5AYM7-F1
#
_cell.length_a   1.000
_cell.length_b   1.000
_cell.length_c   1.000
_cell.angle_alpha   90.00
_cell.angle_beta   90.00
_cell.angle_gamma   90.00
#
_symmetry.space_group_name_H-M   'P 1'
#
loop_
_entity.id
_entity.type
_entity.pdbx_description
1 polymer ?
#
loop_
_entity_poly.entity_id
_entity_poly.type
_entity_poly.pdbx_seq_one_letter_code
_entity_poly.pdbx_strand_id
1 'polypeptide(L)'
;MKVGKLVAAGMLTLALAGCGGAPAAQPADDAAASSTEDATATEPATFGHDQYGNVGEGTAYFSCDEGTTEDGGIPHMAVNPQKLHAQVSVVTEGIPVDRTTYVFVDGDQVLAEPMENGVHALDLTDGQLSDGEHSVEVVQFSDNKTSGTVTFYRVGRYFVG
;
A
#
# COMPACT_ATOMS: atom_id res chain seq x y z
N MET A 1 -17.08 -25.72 -53.58
CA MET A 1 -16.96 -24.25 -53.71
C MET A 1 -15.59 -23.87 -53.16
N LYS A 2 -14.57 -23.68 -54.02
CA LYS A 2 -14.05 -22.40 -54.55
C LYS A 2 -13.73 -21.33 -53.49
N VAL A 3 -12.43 -21.29 -53.15
CA VAL A 3 -11.51 -20.16 -52.94
C VAL A 3 -11.99 -18.81 -52.39
N GLY A 4 -11.20 -18.27 -51.45
CA GLY A 4 -11.00 -16.83 -51.24
C GLY A 4 -9.87 -16.53 -50.25
N LYS A 5 -8.65 -16.28 -50.76
CA LYS A 5 -7.54 -15.60 -50.04
C LYS A 5 -7.87 -14.11 -49.92
N LEU A 6 -7.41 -13.40 -48.90
CA LEU A 6 -6.63 -12.16 -49.09
C LEU A 6 -5.90 -11.69 -47.81
N VAL A 7 -4.74 -11.11 -48.06
CA VAL A 7 -3.67 -10.62 -47.17
C VAL A 7 -3.78 -9.11 -47.05
N ALA A 8 -3.37 -8.50 -45.92
CA ALA A 8 -2.73 -7.19 -45.93
C ALA A 8 -1.84 -6.97 -44.69
N ALA A 9 -0.58 -6.65 -44.94
CA ALA A 9 0.47 -6.32 -43.98
C ALA A 9 0.59 -4.79 -43.80
N GLY A 10 1.21 -4.35 -42.71
CA GLY A 10 1.61 -2.95 -42.53
C GLY A 10 2.60 -2.77 -41.38
N MET A 11 3.90 -2.91 -41.68
CA MET A 11 5.02 -2.49 -40.84
C MET A 11 5.23 -0.97 -41.00
N LEU A 12 5.53 -0.24 -39.92
CA LEU A 12 6.03 1.12 -39.99
C LEU A 12 7.24 1.29 -39.06
N THR A 13 8.42 1.29 -39.66
CA THR A 13 9.71 1.68 -39.07
C THR A 13 9.95 3.16 -39.33
N LEU A 14 10.23 3.97 -38.30
CA LEU A 14 10.78 5.32 -38.46
C LEU A 14 12.19 5.43 -37.84
N ALA A 15 13.04 6.15 -38.55
CA ALA A 15 14.49 6.08 -38.55
C ALA A 15 15.19 7.01 -37.54
N LEU A 16 16.42 6.62 -37.18
CA LEU A 16 17.41 7.42 -36.47
C LEU A 16 18.11 8.42 -37.41
N ALA A 17 18.14 9.69 -37.00
CA ALA A 17 19.11 10.72 -37.39
C ALA A 17 19.53 11.41 -36.08
N GLY A 18 20.75 11.86 -35.81
CA GLY A 18 21.97 12.09 -36.58
C GLY A 18 22.80 13.07 -35.72
N CYS A 19 24.12 12.87 -35.63
CA CYS A 19 25.03 13.58 -34.71
C CYS A 19 25.44 14.98 -35.21
N GLY A 20 25.68 15.93 -34.29
CA GLY A 20 26.70 16.97 -34.47
C GLY A 20 26.31 18.42 -34.14
N GLY A 21 27.03 19.03 -33.17
CA GLY A 21 27.30 20.47 -33.11
C GLY A 21 26.72 21.24 -31.90
N ALA A 22 27.61 21.73 -31.02
CA ALA A 22 27.38 22.86 -30.11
C ALA A 22 28.24 24.07 -30.57
N PRO A 23 28.14 25.29 -30.01
CA PRO A 23 27.17 25.87 -29.07
C PRO A 23 26.58 27.23 -29.56
N ALA A 24 25.52 27.75 -28.94
CA ALA A 24 25.36 29.19 -28.62
C ALA A 24 23.98 29.57 -28.04
N ALA A 25 24.05 30.36 -26.96
CA ALA A 25 23.10 31.38 -26.50
C ALA A 25 21.77 30.94 -25.86
N GLN A 26 21.78 30.88 -24.52
CA GLN A 26 20.60 31.10 -23.67
C GLN A 26 20.26 32.60 -23.63
N PRO A 27 18.96 32.92 -23.57
CA PRO A 27 18.43 33.76 -22.50
C PRO A 27 17.48 32.97 -21.60
N ALA A 28 17.51 33.26 -20.30
CA ALA A 28 16.42 33.04 -19.34
C ALA A 28 15.12 33.71 -19.85
N ASP A 29 13.91 33.32 -19.50
CA ASP A 29 13.39 32.95 -18.19
C ASP A 29 11.99 32.30 -18.37
N ASP A 30 11.44 31.82 -17.26
CA ASP A 30 10.03 31.64 -16.93
C ASP A 30 9.28 30.29 -17.07
N ALA A 31 8.58 30.01 -15.97
CA ALA A 31 7.52 29.04 -15.72
C ALA A 31 7.91 27.55 -15.54
N ALA A 32 8.70 27.28 -14.49
CA ALA A 32 8.53 26.03 -13.74
C ALA A 32 7.14 26.03 -13.08
N ALA A 33 6.21 25.27 -13.64
CA ALA A 33 4.95 24.94 -13.01
C ALA A 33 5.24 24.07 -11.78
N SER A 34 5.37 24.73 -10.63
CA SER A 34 5.36 24.08 -9.33
C SER A 34 3.96 23.53 -9.11
N SER A 35 3.83 22.21 -9.14
CA SER A 35 2.64 21.51 -8.67
C SER A 35 2.40 21.92 -7.23
N THR A 36 1.28 22.61 -6.99
CA THR A 36 0.72 22.78 -5.66
C THR A 36 0.25 21.40 -5.20
N GLU A 37 1.08 20.71 -4.40
CA GLU A 37 0.59 19.67 -3.50
C GLU A 37 -0.31 20.35 -2.48
N ASP A 38 -1.62 20.26 -2.74
CA ASP A 38 -2.65 20.45 -1.72
C ASP A 38 -2.56 19.25 -0.76
N ALA A 39 -1.60 19.31 0.16
CA ALA A 39 -1.60 18.47 1.34
C ALA A 39 -2.66 19.03 2.29
N THR A 40 -3.93 18.78 1.98
CA THR A 40 -4.97 18.83 3.00
C THR A 40 -4.63 17.73 4.01
N ALA A 41 -3.94 18.13 5.08
CA ALA A 41 -3.76 17.33 6.27
C ALA A 41 -5.14 17.03 6.86
N THR A 42 -5.71 15.91 6.42
CA THR A 42 -6.80 15.24 7.13
C THR A 42 -6.19 14.74 8.42
N GLU A 43 -6.70 15.17 9.58
CA GLU A 43 -6.27 14.58 10.85
C GLU A 43 -6.35 13.05 10.72
N PRO A 44 -5.31 12.29 11.13
CA PRO A 44 -5.32 10.85 10.95
C PRO A 44 -6.58 10.31 11.63
N ALA A 45 -7.42 9.63 10.85
CA ALA A 45 -8.57 8.95 11.38
C ALA A 45 -8.05 7.88 12.34
N THR A 46 -8.10 8.16 13.64
CA THR A 46 -7.76 7.16 14.66
C THR A 46 -8.82 6.07 14.61
N PHE A 47 -8.42 4.86 14.24
CA PHE A 47 -9.32 3.71 14.17
C PHE A 47 -9.35 2.99 15.52
N GLY A 48 -10.54 2.89 16.15
CA GLY A 48 -10.70 2.24 17.45
C GLY A 48 -10.63 0.73 17.37
N HIS A 49 -9.47 0.14 17.66
CA HIS A 49 -9.21 -1.30 17.56
C HIS A 49 -10.12 -2.18 18.45
N ASP A 50 -10.60 -1.67 19.59
CA ASP A 50 -11.41 -2.44 20.55
C ASP A 50 -12.90 -2.51 20.21
N GLN A 51 -13.33 -1.86 19.13
CA GLN A 51 -14.76 -1.75 18.82
C GLN A 51 -15.31 -2.90 17.98
N TYR A 52 -14.42 -3.73 17.41
CA TYR A 52 -14.79 -4.74 16.42
C TYR A 52 -14.18 -6.11 16.73
N GLY A 53 -14.98 -7.16 16.54
CA GLY A 53 -14.46 -8.52 16.33
C GLY A 53 -14.23 -8.78 14.85
N ASN A 54 -13.77 -9.99 14.49
CA ASN A 54 -13.62 -10.36 13.08
C ASN A 54 -14.95 -10.24 12.32
N VAL A 55 -14.96 -9.41 11.27
CA VAL A 55 -16.13 -9.17 10.39
C VAL A 55 -15.71 -9.35 8.93
N GLY A 56 -16.64 -9.75 8.07
CA GLY A 56 -16.42 -9.93 6.63
C GLY A 56 -15.78 -11.26 6.26
N GLU A 57 -15.97 -11.66 5.01
CA GLU A 57 -15.35 -12.84 4.41
C GLU A 57 -13.86 -12.63 4.15
N GLY A 58 -13.10 -13.73 4.10
CA GLY A 58 -11.65 -13.73 3.89
C GLY A 58 -10.82 -13.67 5.19
N THR A 59 -9.52 -13.62 5.03
CA THR A 59 -8.53 -13.53 6.11
C THR A 59 -7.54 -12.42 5.80
N ALA A 60 -7.00 -11.85 6.87
CA ALA A 60 -5.81 -11.02 6.81
C ALA A 60 -5.01 -11.24 8.09
N TYR A 61 -3.69 -11.36 7.98
CA TYR A 61 -2.80 -11.50 9.12
C TYR A 61 -1.46 -10.81 8.87
N PHE A 62 -0.80 -10.43 9.96
CA PHE A 62 0.50 -9.81 9.96
C PHE A 62 1.61 -10.87 9.99
N SER A 63 2.71 -10.61 9.30
CA SER A 63 3.88 -11.48 9.24
C SER A 63 5.16 -10.64 9.32
N CYS A 64 6.09 -11.06 10.17
CA CYS A 64 7.45 -10.55 10.23
C CYS A 64 8.45 -11.73 10.26
N ASP A 65 9.75 -11.44 10.34
CA ASP A 65 10.81 -12.47 10.33
C ASP A 65 10.71 -13.48 11.49
N GLU A 66 10.06 -13.08 12.59
CA GLU A 66 9.98 -13.86 13.82
C GLU A 66 8.64 -14.57 14.02
N GLY A 67 7.68 -14.39 13.11
CA GLY A 67 6.42 -15.11 13.13
C GLY A 67 5.26 -14.37 12.49
N THR A 68 4.06 -14.91 12.73
CA THR A 68 2.82 -14.40 12.16
C THR A 68 1.75 -14.25 13.22
N THR A 69 0.72 -13.46 12.90
CA THR A 69 -0.52 -13.39 13.69
C THR A 69 -1.59 -14.36 13.20
N GLU A 70 -1.24 -15.25 12.28
CA GLU A 70 -2.13 -16.34 11.87
C GLU A 70 -2.47 -17.20 13.10
N ASP A 71 -3.72 -17.67 13.16
CA ASP A 71 -4.24 -18.46 14.29
C ASP A 71 -4.06 -17.84 15.69
N GLY A 72 -3.95 -16.50 15.76
CA GLY A 72 -3.84 -15.75 17.02
C GLY A 72 -2.41 -15.67 17.57
N GLY A 73 -1.40 -15.94 16.75
CA GLY A 73 0.00 -15.67 17.11
C GLY A 73 0.27 -14.20 17.42
N ILE A 74 1.28 -13.93 18.23
CA ILE A 74 1.80 -12.59 18.51
C ILE A 74 3.31 -12.67 18.30
N PRO A 75 3.83 -12.28 17.12
CA PRO A 75 5.27 -12.30 16.89
C PRO A 75 5.97 -11.24 17.73
N HIS A 76 7.18 -11.57 18.16
CA HIS A 76 8.13 -10.61 18.72
C HIS A 76 8.95 -10.01 17.56
N MET A 77 9.29 -8.74 17.61
CA MET A 77 10.07 -8.07 16.57
C MET A 77 11.36 -7.54 17.16
N ALA A 78 12.49 -8.14 16.78
CA ALA A 78 13.79 -7.53 17.01
C ALA A 78 13.99 -6.33 16.08
N VAL A 79 13.76 -5.13 16.61
CA VAL A 79 14.08 -3.88 15.92
C VAL A 79 15.49 -3.43 16.29
N ASN A 80 16.23 -2.95 15.29
CA ASN A 80 17.50 -2.29 15.57
C ASN A 80 17.18 -0.86 16.06
N PRO A 81 17.54 -0.47 17.31
CA PRO A 81 17.22 0.86 17.83
C PRO A 81 17.90 2.01 17.07
N GLN A 82 18.85 1.70 16.18
CA GLN A 82 19.49 2.65 15.27
C GLN A 82 18.78 2.74 13.91
N LYS A 83 17.85 1.82 13.60
CA LYS A 83 17.02 1.83 12.39
C LYS A 83 15.60 2.24 12.77
N LEU A 84 15.19 3.42 12.31
CA LEU A 84 13.83 3.95 12.49
C LEU A 84 12.83 3.38 11.47
N HIS A 85 13.15 2.23 10.87
CA HIS A 85 12.38 1.63 9.78
C HIS A 85 12.50 0.10 9.81
N ALA A 86 11.38 -0.58 9.64
CA ALA A 86 11.28 -2.01 9.40
C ALA A 86 10.26 -2.26 8.30
N GLN A 87 10.48 -3.30 7.48
CA GLN A 87 9.51 -3.76 6.50
C GLN A 87 8.98 -5.12 6.94
N VAL A 88 7.66 -5.23 6.98
CA VAL A 88 6.90 -6.42 7.37
C VAL A 88 5.85 -6.70 6.31
N SER A 89 4.98 -7.68 6.53
CA SER A 89 3.96 -8.06 5.56
C SER A 89 2.58 -8.17 6.16
N VAL A 90 1.58 -7.75 5.38
CA VAL A 90 0.18 -8.12 5.57
C VAL A 90 -0.16 -9.16 4.51
N VAL A 91 -0.66 -10.32 4.93
CA VAL A 91 -1.10 -11.38 4.03
C VAL A 91 -2.61 -11.39 3.99
N THR A 92 -3.20 -11.42 2.79
CA THR A 92 -4.65 -11.39 2.57
C THR A 92 -5.11 -12.58 1.72
N GLU A 93 -6.27 -13.14 2.05
CA GLU A 93 -6.90 -14.20 1.26
C GLU A 93 -8.43 -14.08 1.29
N GLY A 94 -9.07 -14.05 0.12
CA GLY A 94 -10.53 -14.05 -0.01
C GLY A 94 -11.21 -12.75 0.42
N ILE A 95 -10.46 -11.64 0.55
CA ILE A 95 -11.04 -10.33 0.85
C ILE A 95 -11.71 -9.73 -0.41
N PRO A 96 -12.75 -8.89 -0.26
CA PRO A 96 -13.33 -8.17 -1.40
C PRO A 96 -12.30 -7.28 -2.11
N VAL A 97 -12.09 -7.51 -3.41
CA VAL A 97 -11.06 -6.82 -4.21
C VAL A 97 -11.54 -5.53 -4.87
N ASP A 98 -12.84 -5.26 -4.85
CA ASP A 98 -13.46 -4.04 -5.39
C ASP A 98 -13.46 -2.86 -4.40
N ARG A 99 -12.75 -3.02 -3.27
CA ARG A 99 -12.72 -2.07 -2.16
C ARG A 99 -11.31 -1.63 -1.83
N THR A 100 -11.21 -0.42 -1.27
CA THR A 100 -9.98 0.05 -0.65
C THR A 100 -9.81 -0.66 0.69
N THR A 101 -8.67 -1.30 0.86
CA THR A 101 -8.21 -1.84 2.14
C THR A 101 -7.33 -0.81 2.81
N TYR A 102 -7.70 -0.49 4.05
CA TYR A 102 -6.95 0.39 4.93
C TYR A 102 -6.17 -0.46 5.93
N VAL A 103 -4.90 -0.13 6.13
CA VAL A 103 -4.12 -0.69 7.22
C VAL A 103 -3.83 0.42 8.22
N PHE A 104 -4.09 0.15 9.48
CA PHE A 104 -3.74 1.01 10.60
C PHE A 104 -2.71 0.30 11.48
N VAL A 105 -1.86 1.08 12.15
CA VAL A 105 -0.96 0.60 13.20
C VAL A 105 -1.19 1.46 14.42
N ASP A 106 -1.55 0.85 15.54
CA ASP A 106 -1.99 1.54 16.77
C ASP A 106 -3.12 2.57 16.51
N GLY A 107 -3.97 2.28 15.52
CA GLY A 107 -5.04 3.17 15.09
C GLY A 107 -4.63 4.28 14.12
N ASP A 108 -3.34 4.48 13.83
CA ASP A 108 -2.86 5.44 12.83
C ASP A 108 -2.85 4.82 11.43
N GLN A 109 -3.43 5.50 10.44
CA GLN A 109 -3.49 4.98 9.07
C GLN A 109 -2.09 4.98 8.43
N VAL A 110 -1.63 3.81 8.00
CA VAL A 110 -0.31 3.63 7.35
C VAL A 110 -0.41 3.29 5.87
N LEU A 111 -1.54 2.69 5.44
CA LEU A 111 -1.74 2.27 4.06
C LEU A 111 -3.23 2.36 3.69
N ALA A 112 -3.51 2.72 2.43
CA ALA A 112 -4.87 2.75 1.88
C ALA A 112 -4.82 2.48 0.38
N GLU A 113 -5.08 1.24 -0.03
CA GLU A 113 -5.05 0.82 -1.43
C GLU A 113 -5.97 -0.38 -1.71
N PRO A 114 -6.35 -0.63 -2.97
CA PRO A 114 -6.98 -1.90 -3.35
C PRO A 114 -6.00 -3.05 -3.10
N MET A 115 -6.44 -4.07 -2.36
CA MET A 115 -5.64 -5.28 -2.12
C MET A 115 -6.34 -6.50 -2.71
N GLU A 116 -5.57 -7.31 -3.42
CA GLU A 116 -5.96 -8.66 -3.85
C GLU A 116 -5.41 -9.70 -2.87
N ASN A 117 -5.61 -10.99 -3.16
CA ASN A 117 -4.98 -12.07 -2.40
C ASN A 117 -3.45 -12.01 -2.59
N GLY A 118 -2.70 -12.09 -1.50
CA GLY A 118 -1.25 -12.10 -1.59
C GLY A 118 -0.55 -11.56 -0.35
N VAL A 119 0.72 -11.22 -0.54
CA VAL A 119 1.60 -10.66 0.48
C VAL A 119 1.88 -9.20 0.11
N HIS A 120 1.54 -8.29 1.01
CA HIS A 120 1.65 -6.85 0.82
C HIS A 120 2.68 -6.29 1.79
N ALA A 121 3.64 -5.52 1.28
CA ALA A 121 4.66 -4.91 2.12
C ALA A 121 4.03 -3.80 2.97
N LEU A 122 4.41 -3.76 4.24
CA LEU A 122 4.06 -2.70 5.17
C LEU A 122 5.34 -2.13 5.76
N ASP A 123 5.53 -0.83 5.63
CA ASP A 123 6.65 -0.14 6.26
C ASP A 123 6.23 0.38 7.62
N LEU A 124 6.99 0.02 8.66
CA LEU A 124 6.81 0.48 10.03
C LEU A 124 7.89 1.48 10.39
N THR A 125 7.51 2.56 11.09
CA THR A 125 8.43 3.65 11.44
C THR A 125 8.15 4.25 12.81
N ASP A 126 9.16 4.90 13.39
CA ASP A 126 9.05 5.72 14.60
C ASP A 126 8.32 5.02 15.77
N GLY A 127 7.17 5.55 16.20
CA GLY A 127 6.41 5.04 17.35
C GLY A 127 5.94 3.60 17.18
N GLN A 128 5.78 3.12 15.95
CA GLN A 128 5.38 1.75 15.61
C GLN A 128 6.49 0.73 15.89
N LEU A 129 7.71 1.21 16.18
CA LEU A 129 8.88 0.40 16.53
C LEU A 129 9.37 0.72 17.95
N SER A 130 8.53 1.36 18.78
CA SER A 130 8.87 1.62 20.17
C SER A 130 8.68 0.36 21.03
N ASP A 131 9.38 0.25 22.15
CA ASP A 131 9.25 -0.92 23.02
C ASP A 131 7.81 -1.07 23.52
N GLY A 132 7.19 -2.24 23.32
CA GLY A 132 5.82 -2.50 23.73
C GLY A 132 5.01 -3.36 22.76
N GLU A 133 3.73 -3.48 23.07
CA GLU A 133 2.76 -4.15 22.21
C GLU A 133 2.13 -3.14 21.25
N HIS A 134 2.00 -3.55 20.00
CA HIS A 134 1.42 -2.76 18.91
C HIS A 134 0.33 -3.55 18.19
N SER A 135 -0.63 -2.86 17.61
CA SER A 135 -1.70 -3.46 16.80
C SER A 135 -1.53 -3.16 15.31
N VAL A 136 -2.00 -4.10 14.48
CA VAL A 136 -2.16 -3.90 13.03
C VAL A 136 -3.60 -4.22 12.65
N GLU A 137 -4.35 -3.22 12.24
CA GLU A 137 -5.74 -3.37 11.83
C GLU A 137 -5.87 -3.35 10.30
N VAL A 138 -6.54 -4.34 9.73
CA VAL A 138 -6.86 -4.41 8.30
C VAL A 138 -8.36 -4.23 8.13
N VAL A 139 -8.77 -3.15 7.45
CA VAL A 139 -10.15 -2.66 7.45
C VAL A 139 -10.63 -2.34 6.04
N GLN A 140 -11.87 -2.72 5.72
CA GLN A 140 -12.58 -2.20 4.55
C GLN A 140 -13.92 -1.57 4.96
N PHE A 141 -14.26 -0.46 4.31
CA PHE A 141 -15.49 0.28 4.57
C PHE A 141 -16.49 0.16 3.41
N SER A 142 -17.78 0.33 3.70
CA SER A 142 -18.88 0.16 2.75
C SER A 142 -18.82 1.07 1.52
N ASP A 143 -18.20 2.24 1.63
CA ASP A 143 -18.13 3.28 0.60
C ASP A 143 -16.69 3.70 0.26
N ASN A 144 -15.71 2.85 0.60
CA ASN A 144 -14.27 3.14 0.43
C ASN A 144 -13.82 4.43 1.13
N LYS A 145 -14.42 4.77 2.27
CA LYS A 145 -14.02 5.90 3.13
C LYS A 145 -14.01 5.47 4.59
N THR A 146 -13.09 6.01 5.38
CA THR A 146 -12.98 5.71 6.83
C THR A 146 -14.19 6.15 7.65
N SER A 147 -15.03 7.04 7.11
CA SER A 147 -16.33 7.42 7.69
C SER A 147 -17.45 6.40 7.45
N GLY A 148 -17.21 5.40 6.58
CA GLY A 148 -18.18 4.39 6.20
C GLY A 148 -18.42 3.35 7.28
N THR A 149 -19.34 2.42 7.00
CA THR A 149 -19.54 1.25 7.87
C THR A 149 -18.42 0.24 7.64
N VAL A 150 -17.83 -0.30 8.70
CA VAL A 150 -16.84 -1.40 8.61
C VAL A 150 -17.52 -2.65 8.04
N THR A 151 -16.92 -3.23 7.01
CA THR A 151 -17.43 -4.41 6.27
C THR A 151 -16.47 -5.58 6.25
N PHE A 152 -15.18 -5.31 6.47
CA PHE A 152 -14.15 -6.30 6.76
C PHE A 152 -13.28 -5.75 7.88
N TYR A 153 -12.93 -6.60 8.84
CA TYR A 153 -12.01 -6.23 9.93
C TYR A 153 -11.21 -7.45 10.41
N ARG A 154 -9.89 -7.32 10.46
CA ARG A 154 -8.98 -8.23 11.17
C ARG A 154 -7.99 -7.41 11.97
N VAL A 155 -7.56 -7.93 13.12
CA VAL A 155 -6.52 -7.34 13.94
C VAL A 155 -5.46 -8.37 14.28
N GLY A 156 -4.20 -8.02 14.04
CA GLY A 156 -3.03 -8.71 14.55
C GLY A 156 -2.32 -7.85 15.59
N ARG A 157 -1.48 -8.47 16.42
CA ARG A 157 -0.62 -7.76 17.38
C ARG A 157 0.81 -8.23 17.24
N TYR A 158 1.77 -7.35 17.48
CA TYR A 158 3.18 -7.70 17.61
C TYR A 158 3.78 -7.04 18.84
N PHE A 159 4.87 -7.60 19.34
CA PHE A 159 5.62 -7.04 20.47
C PHE A 159 7.01 -6.61 20.02
N VAL A 160 7.46 -5.45 20.47
CA VAL A 160 8.81 -4.94 20.26
C VAL A 160 9.55 -4.92 21.61
N GLY A 161 10.72 -5.56 21.69
CA GLY A 161 11.59 -5.55 22.87
C GLY A 161 12.47 -6.79 23.04
#